data_AF-A0A950BCS2-F1
#
_entry.id   AF-A0A950BCS2-F1
#
_cell.length_a   1.000
_cell.length_b   1.000
_cell.length_c   1.000
_cell.angle_alpha   90.00
_cell.angle_beta   90.00
_cell.angle_gamma   90.00
#
_symmetry.space_group_name_H-M   'P 1'
#
loop_
_entity.id
_entity.type
_entity.pdbx_description
1 polymer ?
#
loop_
_entity_poly.entity_id
_entity_poly.type
_entity_poly.pdbx_seq_one_letter_code
_entity_poly.pdbx_strand_id
1 'polypeptide(L)'
;MEEIALLGPEADNLKGGGKSLDDDSDPGHYLDIGDDGRIAGAVILKEFPPNREAYDTLLRGAGTDEYKMGFLPYALIDGFEIVRKDLAYWRVADVGARTAANPGDRAAFARVRVLRELLTIRDIGYWSHFVGDGSQPLHLTVHYNGWEERYPGSRGLHARFETAYVERYLSEPQVRARMGSLARCGCAIQQAIVTYLLATNAQVEPLYALFREGAFEARTDAGVDFVAGRLAFGASELRDLIVDAWEESEDQSVGYPPKRVRDVESGAVPLTRAVLHAE
;
A
#
# COMPACT_ATOMS: atom_id res chain seq x y z
N MET A 1 8.49 12.68 -7.68
CA MET A 1 9.23 11.55 -7.07
C MET A 1 9.76 11.93 -5.69
N GLU A 2 10.46 13.05 -5.53
CA GLU A 2 10.86 13.55 -4.20
C GLU A 2 9.66 13.79 -3.26
N GLU A 3 8.57 14.38 -3.78
CA GLU A 3 7.35 14.61 -3.01
C GLU A 3 6.72 13.32 -2.48
N ILE A 4 6.68 12.25 -3.29
CA ILE A 4 6.16 10.94 -2.86
C ILE A 4 6.98 10.40 -1.69
N ALA A 5 8.32 10.52 -1.74
CA ALA A 5 9.18 10.09 -0.65
C ALA A 5 8.97 10.92 0.63
N LEU A 6 8.76 12.23 0.51
CA LEU A 6 8.45 13.12 1.64
C LEU A 6 7.09 12.81 2.28
N LEU A 7 6.15 12.30 1.50
CA LEU A 7 4.81 11.92 1.95
C LEU A 7 4.73 10.48 2.48
N GLY A 8 5.74 9.65 2.25
CA GLY A 8 5.78 8.26 2.73
C GLY A 8 5.57 8.10 4.24
N PRO A 9 6.15 8.97 5.09
CA PRO A 9 5.91 8.93 6.54
C PRO A 9 4.52 9.44 6.98
N GLU A 10 3.68 9.93 6.07
CA GLU A 10 2.50 10.73 6.46
C GLU A 10 1.46 9.95 7.27
N ALA A 11 1.26 8.65 7.01
CA ALA A 11 0.34 7.85 7.82
C ALA A 11 0.78 7.77 9.30
N ASP A 12 2.10 7.67 9.55
CA ASP A 12 2.65 7.74 10.90
C ASP A 12 2.62 9.15 11.50
N ASN A 13 2.82 10.20 10.69
CA ASN A 13 2.74 11.58 11.16
C ASN A 13 1.35 11.95 11.72
N LEU A 14 0.30 11.24 11.28
CA LEU A 14 -1.07 11.44 11.76
C LEU A 14 -1.35 10.80 13.12
N LYS A 15 -0.51 9.85 13.57
CA LYS A 15 -0.70 9.15 14.86
C LYS A 15 -0.68 10.14 16.01
N GLY A 16 -1.61 9.94 16.95
CA GLY A 16 -1.80 10.87 18.07
C GLY A 16 -2.55 12.15 17.70
N GLY A 17 -3.12 12.20 16.50
CA GLY A 17 -4.02 13.26 16.05
C GLY A 17 -5.36 13.25 16.78
N GLY A 18 -5.73 12.11 17.37
CA GLY A 18 -6.86 11.98 18.29
C GLY A 18 -7.49 10.60 18.25
N LYS A 19 -8.06 10.19 19.39
CA LYS A 19 -8.53 8.82 19.62
C LYS A 19 -9.39 8.23 18.49
N SER A 20 -10.33 8.99 17.95
CA SER A 20 -11.20 8.48 16.87
C SER A 20 -10.42 8.18 15.59
N LEU A 21 -9.45 9.02 15.25
CA LEU A 21 -8.61 8.78 14.07
C LEU A 21 -7.70 7.59 14.35
N ASP A 22 -6.97 7.62 15.47
CA ASP A 22 -6.00 6.59 15.85
C ASP A 22 -6.67 5.20 15.91
N ASP A 23 -7.83 5.08 16.57
CA ASP A 23 -8.58 3.81 16.67
C ASP A 23 -9.00 3.26 15.28
N ASP A 24 -9.29 4.15 14.31
CA ASP A 24 -9.75 3.77 12.97
C ASP A 24 -8.63 3.62 11.94
N SER A 25 -7.45 4.21 12.16
CA SER A 25 -6.32 4.18 11.21
C SER A 25 -5.18 3.28 11.62
N ASP A 26 -4.85 3.20 12.92
CA ASP A 26 -3.67 2.46 13.39
C ASP A 26 -3.71 0.96 13.04
N PRO A 27 -4.86 0.27 13.10
CA PRO A 27 -4.91 -1.14 12.68
C PRO A 27 -4.77 -1.34 11.17
N GLY A 28 -4.73 -0.27 10.38
CA GLY A 28 -4.40 -0.31 8.95
C GLY A 28 -2.92 -0.59 8.66
N HIS A 29 -2.05 -0.52 9.67
CA HIS A 29 -0.60 -0.68 9.51
C HIS A 29 -0.12 -2.13 9.64
N TYR A 30 -0.96 -3.06 10.09
CA TYR A 30 -0.53 -4.44 10.36
C TYR A 30 -1.62 -5.47 10.07
N LEU A 31 -1.23 -6.74 10.16
CA LEU A 31 -2.11 -7.90 10.18
C LEU A 31 -1.50 -8.99 11.08
N ASP A 32 -2.17 -9.31 12.18
CA ASP A 32 -1.69 -10.28 13.15
C ASP A 32 -1.98 -11.72 12.69
N ILE A 33 -1.03 -12.27 11.92
CA ILE A 33 -1.06 -13.66 11.47
C ILE A 33 -0.45 -14.55 12.55
N GLY A 34 -1.20 -15.55 13.00
CA GLY A 34 -0.73 -16.57 13.94
C GLY A 34 0.20 -17.59 13.29
N ASP A 35 0.89 -18.37 14.13
CA ASP A 35 1.84 -19.41 13.70
C ASP A 35 1.20 -20.52 12.84
N ASP A 36 -0.13 -20.68 12.92
CA ASP A 36 -0.90 -21.60 12.07
C ASP A 36 -1.29 -21.00 10.71
N GLY A 37 -0.80 -19.80 10.39
CA GLY A 37 -1.08 -19.06 9.16
C GLY A 37 -2.48 -18.44 9.12
N ARG A 38 -3.20 -18.41 10.25
CA ARG A 38 -4.53 -17.82 10.35
C ARG A 38 -4.53 -16.55 11.17
N ILE A 39 -5.46 -15.66 10.85
CA ILE A 39 -5.79 -14.51 11.68
C ILE A 39 -6.84 -14.95 12.70
N ALA A 40 -6.51 -14.84 13.99
CA ALA A 40 -7.34 -15.27 15.11
C ALA A 40 -7.88 -16.71 15.00
N GLY A 41 -7.16 -17.62 14.32
CA GLY A 41 -7.62 -18.98 14.05
C GLY A 41 -8.84 -19.10 13.12
N ALA A 42 -9.33 -17.98 12.56
CA ALA A 42 -10.62 -17.90 11.89
C ALA A 42 -10.50 -17.60 10.40
N VAL A 43 -9.58 -16.72 10.01
CA VAL A 43 -9.43 -16.27 8.62
C VAL A 43 -8.10 -16.75 8.07
N ILE A 44 -8.12 -17.31 6.85
CA ILE A 44 -6.90 -17.68 6.12
C ILE A 44 -6.65 -16.59 5.08
N LEU A 45 -5.45 -16.00 5.06
CA LEU A 45 -5.12 -14.90 4.14
C LEU A 45 -5.27 -15.29 2.65
N LYS A 46 -5.13 -16.57 2.29
CA LYS A 46 -5.38 -17.05 0.92
C LYS A 46 -6.86 -16.99 0.51
N GLU A 47 -7.77 -17.07 1.47
CA GLU A 47 -9.22 -17.00 1.30
C GLU A 47 -9.75 -15.69 1.90
N PHE A 48 -8.98 -14.60 1.72
CA PHE A 48 -9.25 -13.35 2.40
C PHE A 48 -10.63 -12.79 2.02
N PRO A 49 -11.43 -12.31 2.99
CA PRO A 49 -12.78 -11.83 2.71
C PRO A 49 -12.78 -10.67 1.71
N PRO A 50 -13.90 -10.46 0.97
CA PRO A 50 -13.94 -9.49 -0.11
C PRO A 50 -13.91 -8.03 0.36
N ASN A 51 -14.25 -7.75 1.63
CA ASN A 51 -14.27 -6.41 2.22
C ASN A 51 -14.13 -6.47 3.74
N ARG A 52 -13.86 -5.30 4.34
CA ARG A 52 -13.70 -5.13 5.80
C ARG A 52 -14.89 -5.63 6.61
N GLU A 53 -16.12 -5.39 6.15
CA GLU A 53 -17.33 -5.86 6.84
C GLU A 53 -17.38 -7.39 6.98
N ALA A 54 -17.09 -8.11 5.90
CA ALA A 54 -17.06 -9.57 5.90
C ALA A 54 -15.93 -10.12 6.79
N TYR A 55 -14.78 -9.44 6.79
CA TYR A 55 -13.66 -9.78 7.66
C TYR A 55 -13.94 -9.54 9.13
N ASP A 56 -14.43 -8.37 9.51
CA ASP A 56 -14.81 -8.06 10.88
C ASP A 56 -15.91 -9.01 11.37
N THR A 57 -16.86 -9.37 10.52
CA THR A 57 -17.90 -10.37 10.84
C THR A 57 -17.32 -11.73 11.22
N LEU A 58 -16.34 -12.22 10.46
CA LEU A 58 -15.67 -13.50 10.74
C LEU A 58 -14.85 -13.42 12.03
N LEU A 59 -14.14 -12.32 12.26
CA LEU A 59 -13.35 -12.09 13.46
C LEU A 59 -14.20 -11.99 14.73
N ARG A 60 -15.35 -11.32 14.65
CA ARG A 60 -16.34 -11.29 15.74
C ARG A 60 -16.88 -12.68 16.08
N GLY A 61 -17.06 -13.51 15.06
CA GLY A 61 -17.39 -14.94 15.25
C GLY A 61 -16.32 -15.70 16.05
N ALA A 62 -15.08 -15.25 16.03
CA ALA A 62 -13.95 -15.79 16.78
C ALA A 62 -13.65 -15.05 18.10
N GLY A 63 -14.49 -14.08 18.50
CA GLY A 63 -14.33 -13.33 19.75
C GLY A 63 -13.32 -12.18 19.70
N THR A 64 -12.93 -11.73 18.51
CA THR A 64 -12.08 -10.56 18.28
C THR A 64 -12.71 -9.62 17.24
N ASP A 65 -11.94 -8.68 16.70
CA ASP A 65 -12.38 -7.72 15.68
C ASP A 65 -11.19 -7.30 14.81
N GLU A 66 -11.49 -6.63 13.69
CA GLU A 66 -10.45 -6.16 12.76
C GLU A 66 -9.52 -5.11 13.38
N TYR A 67 -9.97 -4.38 14.40
CA TYR A 67 -9.19 -3.34 15.06
C TYR A 67 -8.09 -3.91 15.96
N LYS A 68 -8.27 -5.13 16.48
CA LYS A 68 -7.25 -5.87 17.23
C LYS A 68 -6.31 -6.65 16.33
N MET A 69 -6.82 -7.20 15.22
CA MET A 69 -6.05 -8.08 14.35
C MET A 69 -5.41 -7.36 13.17
N GLY A 70 -5.74 -6.09 12.97
CA GLY A 70 -5.29 -5.30 11.83
C GLY A 70 -6.02 -5.64 10.53
N PHE A 71 -5.99 -4.68 9.61
CA PHE A 71 -6.67 -4.73 8.32
C PHE A 71 -5.79 -4.20 7.17
N LEU A 72 -4.45 -4.25 7.32
CA LEU A 72 -3.49 -3.83 6.29
C LEU A 72 -3.79 -4.31 4.85
N PRO A 73 -4.25 -5.56 4.60
CA PRO A 73 -4.58 -5.95 3.23
C PRO A 73 -5.63 -5.05 2.58
N TYR A 74 -6.61 -4.56 3.35
CA TYR A 74 -7.63 -3.64 2.85
C TYR A 74 -7.08 -2.24 2.63
N ALA A 75 -6.20 -1.74 3.50
CA ALA A 75 -5.52 -0.45 3.28
C ALA A 75 -4.71 -0.46 1.96
N LEU A 76 -4.10 -1.61 1.63
CA LEU A 76 -3.38 -1.80 0.37
C LEU A 76 -4.32 -1.84 -0.84
N ILE A 77 -5.42 -2.60 -0.77
CA ILE A 77 -6.42 -2.70 -1.84
C ILE A 77 -7.11 -1.35 -2.08
N ASP A 78 -7.58 -0.69 -1.02
CA ASP A 78 -8.30 0.57 -1.11
C ASP A 78 -7.40 1.67 -1.70
N GLY A 79 -6.13 1.75 -1.28
CA GLY A 79 -5.17 2.69 -1.83
C GLY A 79 -4.91 2.48 -3.33
N PHE A 80 -4.77 1.22 -3.77
CA PHE A 80 -4.67 0.90 -5.20
C PHE A 80 -5.92 1.36 -5.97
N GLU A 81 -7.11 1.07 -5.45
CA GLU A 81 -8.37 1.40 -6.10
C GLU A 81 -8.57 2.92 -6.21
N ILE A 82 -8.19 3.68 -5.18
CA ILE A 82 -8.19 5.15 -5.17
C ILE A 82 -7.25 5.69 -6.25
N VAL A 83 -5.98 5.25 -6.26
CA VAL A 83 -4.99 5.73 -7.24
C VAL A 83 -5.42 5.40 -8.67
N ARG A 84 -5.86 4.16 -8.93
CA ARG A 84 -6.39 3.74 -10.23
C ARG A 84 -7.57 4.61 -10.68
N LYS A 85 -8.48 4.92 -9.75
CA LYS A 85 -9.64 5.77 -10.04
C LYS A 85 -9.23 7.20 -10.34
N ASP A 86 -8.29 7.76 -9.58
CA ASP A 86 -7.81 9.13 -9.77
C ASP A 86 -7.09 9.29 -11.12
N LEU A 87 -6.27 8.31 -11.51
CA LEU A 87 -5.64 8.25 -12.83
C LEU A 87 -6.67 8.19 -13.97
N ALA A 88 -7.79 7.50 -13.79
CA ALA A 88 -8.88 7.50 -14.76
C ALA A 88 -9.52 8.89 -14.91
N TYR A 89 -9.72 9.61 -13.80
CA TYR A 89 -10.17 11.01 -13.83
C TYR A 89 -9.13 11.92 -14.51
N TRP A 90 -7.84 11.72 -14.24
CA TRP A 90 -6.75 12.47 -14.85
C TRP A 90 -6.74 12.29 -16.37
N ARG A 91 -6.88 11.06 -16.88
CA ARG A 91 -6.94 10.77 -18.33
C ARG A 91 -8.05 11.54 -19.03
N VAL A 92 -9.27 11.50 -18.47
CA VAL A 92 -10.42 12.25 -19.02
C VAL A 92 -10.19 13.76 -18.94
N ALA A 93 -9.62 14.25 -17.84
CA ALA A 93 -9.28 15.66 -17.69
C ALA A 93 -8.22 16.11 -18.70
N ASP A 94 -7.21 15.30 -18.98
CA ASP A 94 -6.19 15.61 -19.97
C ASP A 94 -6.75 15.68 -21.40
N VAL A 95 -7.56 14.69 -21.79
CA VAL A 95 -8.25 14.70 -23.09
C VAL A 95 -9.16 15.92 -23.21
N GLY A 96 -9.96 16.21 -22.18
CA GLY A 96 -10.85 17.35 -22.15
C GLY A 96 -10.11 18.69 -22.25
N ALA A 97 -8.97 18.83 -21.57
CA ALA A 97 -8.14 20.03 -21.64
C ALA A 97 -7.61 20.30 -23.04
N ARG A 98 -7.33 19.25 -23.82
CA ARG A 98 -6.82 19.33 -25.19
C ARG A 98 -7.92 19.47 -26.24
N THR A 99 -9.05 18.79 -26.07
CA THR A 99 -9.99 18.50 -27.17
C THR A 99 -11.39 19.05 -26.98
N ALA A 100 -11.79 19.50 -25.78
CA ALA A 100 -13.14 20.03 -25.58
C ALA A 100 -13.43 21.20 -26.54
N ALA A 101 -14.63 21.21 -27.12
CA ALA A 101 -14.96 22.11 -28.22
C ALA A 101 -14.89 23.59 -27.81
N ASN A 102 -15.45 23.93 -26.65
CA ASN A 102 -15.46 25.30 -26.16
C ASN A 102 -14.21 25.60 -25.29
N PRO A 103 -13.62 26.81 -25.40
CA PRO A 103 -12.43 27.16 -24.62
C PRO A 103 -12.64 27.13 -23.10
N GLY A 104 -13.85 27.42 -22.62
CA GLY A 104 -14.16 27.42 -21.19
C GLY A 104 -14.05 26.03 -20.56
N ASP A 105 -14.55 25.01 -21.26
CA ASP A 105 -14.48 23.63 -20.82
C ASP A 105 -13.05 23.10 -20.88
N ARG A 106 -12.27 23.46 -21.91
CA ARG A 106 -10.82 23.15 -21.92
C ARG A 106 -10.13 23.71 -20.68
N ALA A 107 -10.42 24.96 -20.31
CA ALA A 107 -9.85 25.58 -19.12
C ALA A 107 -10.32 24.89 -17.82
N ALA A 108 -11.58 24.45 -17.76
CA ALA A 108 -12.11 23.70 -16.62
C ALA A 108 -11.43 22.33 -16.46
N PHE A 109 -11.32 21.58 -17.56
CA PHE A 109 -10.61 20.31 -17.57
C PHE A 109 -9.13 20.46 -17.22
N ALA A 110 -8.45 21.52 -17.69
CA ALA A 110 -7.07 21.80 -17.30
C ALA A 110 -6.92 22.03 -15.79
N ARG A 111 -7.87 22.73 -15.15
CA ARG A 111 -7.89 22.89 -13.68
C ARG A 111 -8.08 21.54 -12.99
N VAL A 112 -9.02 20.72 -13.46
CA VAL A 112 -9.24 19.37 -12.89
C VAL A 112 -7.98 18.52 -13.06
N ARG A 113 -7.31 18.57 -14.21
CA ARG A 113 -6.08 17.80 -14.44
C ARG A 113 -5.00 18.13 -13.41
N VAL A 114 -4.75 19.42 -13.16
CA VAL A 114 -3.77 19.86 -12.13
C VAL A 114 -4.19 19.41 -10.73
N LEU A 115 -5.49 19.48 -10.39
CA LEU A 115 -5.97 18.96 -9.11
C LEU A 115 -5.77 17.45 -8.98
N ARG A 116 -6.00 16.68 -10.06
CA ARG A 116 -5.75 15.23 -10.07
C ARG A 116 -4.27 14.92 -9.94
N GLU A 117 -3.38 15.69 -10.56
CA GLU A 117 -1.93 15.53 -10.36
C GLU A 117 -1.53 15.68 -8.88
N LEU A 118 -2.08 16.70 -8.20
CA LEU A 118 -1.85 16.92 -6.77
C LEU A 118 -2.40 15.76 -5.91
N LEU A 119 -3.63 15.32 -6.18
CA LEU A 119 -4.27 14.22 -5.46
C LEU A 119 -3.54 12.91 -5.67
N THR A 120 -3.23 12.54 -6.92
CA THR A 120 -2.46 11.34 -7.26
C THR A 120 -1.11 11.32 -6.54
N ILE A 121 -0.36 12.42 -6.52
CA ILE A 121 0.94 12.49 -5.81
C ILE A 121 0.75 12.31 -4.30
N ARG A 122 -0.25 12.99 -3.72
CA ARG A 122 -0.59 12.86 -2.29
C ARG A 122 -0.96 11.42 -1.95
N ASP A 123 -1.85 10.82 -2.73
CA ASP A 123 -2.42 9.50 -2.46
C ASP A 123 -1.38 8.41 -2.65
N ILE A 124 -0.54 8.47 -3.69
CA ILE A 124 0.61 7.57 -3.83
C ILE A 124 1.59 7.74 -2.67
N GLY A 125 1.89 8.98 -2.27
CA GLY A 125 2.75 9.27 -1.12
C GLY A 125 2.22 8.65 0.18
N TYR A 126 0.99 8.96 0.54
CA TYR A 126 0.33 8.43 1.73
C TYR A 126 0.18 6.90 1.69
N TRP A 127 -0.27 6.34 0.56
CA TRP A 127 -0.47 4.90 0.40
C TRP A 127 0.85 4.11 0.40
N SER A 128 1.95 4.71 -0.08
CA SER A 128 3.27 4.07 -0.06
C SER A 128 3.72 3.63 1.33
N HIS A 129 3.22 4.29 2.38
CA HIS A 129 3.42 3.90 3.76
C HIS A 129 2.98 2.46 4.02
N PHE A 130 1.71 2.15 3.70
CA PHE A 130 1.13 0.82 3.90
C PHE A 130 1.82 -0.24 3.04
N VAL A 131 2.26 0.12 1.82
CA VAL A 131 3.07 -0.80 1.01
C VAL A 131 4.40 -1.08 1.69
N GLY A 132 5.04 -0.07 2.28
CA GLY A 132 6.24 -0.21 3.11
C GLY A 132 6.01 -1.13 4.31
N ASP A 133 4.94 -0.91 5.08
CA ASP A 133 4.54 -1.75 6.21
C ASP A 133 4.32 -3.21 5.78
N GLY A 134 3.66 -3.42 4.64
CA GLY A 134 3.46 -4.75 4.06
C GLY A 134 4.76 -5.45 3.63
N SER A 135 5.90 -4.76 3.63
CA SER A 135 7.24 -5.34 3.41
C SER A 135 7.96 -5.71 4.72
N GLN A 136 7.48 -5.22 5.86
CA GLN A 136 8.05 -5.37 7.19
C GLN A 136 7.50 -6.68 7.82
N PRO A 137 8.32 -7.73 8.04
CA PRO A 137 7.81 -9.02 8.52
C PRO A 137 7.07 -8.94 9.86
N LEU A 138 7.48 -8.04 10.76
CA LEU A 138 6.87 -7.84 12.07
C LEU A 138 5.53 -7.11 12.03
N HIS A 139 5.12 -6.56 10.88
CA HIS A 139 3.75 -6.06 10.68
C HIS A 139 2.78 -7.18 10.28
N LEU A 140 3.28 -8.40 10.05
CA LEU A 140 2.48 -9.54 9.58
C LEU A 140 2.57 -10.74 10.53
N THR A 141 2.62 -10.52 11.84
CA THR A 141 2.70 -11.60 12.82
C THR A 141 2.22 -11.14 14.19
N VAL A 142 1.58 -12.06 14.93
CA VAL A 142 1.28 -11.87 16.35
C VAL A 142 2.51 -11.60 17.22
N HIS A 143 3.71 -11.97 16.73
CA HIS A 143 4.99 -11.77 17.42
C HIS A 143 5.65 -10.45 17.00
N TYR A 144 4.89 -9.36 16.84
CA TYR A 144 5.38 -8.12 16.24
C TYR A 144 6.51 -7.44 17.03
N ASN A 145 6.56 -7.59 18.36
CA ASN A 145 7.55 -6.93 19.22
C ASN A 145 8.37 -7.90 20.08
N GLY A 146 8.53 -9.13 19.60
CA GLY A 146 9.30 -10.20 20.26
C GLY A 146 8.54 -11.52 20.27
N TRP A 147 9.30 -12.61 20.21
CA TRP A 147 8.82 -13.99 20.28
C TRP A 147 9.60 -14.72 21.39
N GLU A 148 9.31 -14.40 22.64
CA GLU A 148 10.15 -14.83 23.79
C GLU A 148 10.21 -16.36 23.96
N GLU A 149 9.15 -17.08 23.61
CA GLU A 149 9.08 -18.54 23.72
C GLU A 149 10.10 -19.25 22.81
N ARG A 150 10.34 -18.71 21.61
CA ARG A 150 11.21 -19.31 20.59
C ARG A 150 12.54 -18.56 20.42
N TYR A 151 12.54 -17.27 20.69
CA TYR A 151 13.66 -16.34 20.56
C TYR A 151 13.74 -15.42 21.79
N PRO A 152 14.21 -15.91 22.95
CA PRO A 152 14.32 -15.13 24.17
C PRO A 152 15.17 -13.86 24.00
N GLY A 153 14.75 -12.77 24.63
CA GLY A 153 15.43 -11.46 24.57
C GLY A 153 15.15 -10.67 23.29
N SER A 154 14.22 -11.11 22.46
CA SER A 154 13.82 -10.42 21.22
C SER A 154 12.89 -9.24 21.44
N ARG A 155 12.44 -8.99 22.68
CA ARG A 155 11.65 -7.80 22.98
C ARG A 155 12.32 -6.50 22.49
N GLY A 156 11.56 -5.69 21.76
CA GLY A 156 12.04 -4.45 21.18
C GLY A 156 12.73 -4.61 19.82
N LEU A 157 12.72 -5.82 19.23
CA LEU A 157 13.27 -6.07 17.90
C LEU A 157 12.59 -5.21 16.83
N HIS A 158 11.31 -4.89 16.97
CA HIS A 158 10.53 -4.06 16.05
C HIS A 158 11.24 -2.74 15.72
N ALA A 159 11.45 -1.89 16.73
CA ALA A 159 12.12 -0.60 16.56
C ALA A 159 13.61 -0.71 16.18
N ARG A 160 14.29 -1.79 16.63
CA ARG A 160 15.71 -2.02 16.25
C ARG A 160 15.83 -2.31 14.76
N PHE A 161 14.95 -3.16 14.24
CA PHE A 161 14.93 -3.61 12.85
C PHE A 161 14.54 -2.48 11.89
N GLU A 162 13.42 -1.81 12.14
CA GLU A 162 12.81 -0.91 11.15
C GLU A 162 13.39 0.51 11.15
N THR A 163 13.90 0.98 12.30
CA THR A 163 14.40 2.36 12.43
C THR A 163 15.91 2.37 12.61
N ALA A 164 16.40 1.93 13.78
CA ALA A 164 17.78 2.15 14.18
C ALA A 164 18.80 1.47 13.25
N TYR A 165 18.48 0.26 12.76
CA TYR A 165 19.35 -0.46 11.84
C TYR A 165 19.34 0.15 10.43
N VAL A 166 18.15 0.52 9.93
CA VAL A 166 17.97 1.14 8.62
C VAL A 166 18.74 2.45 8.53
N GLU A 167 18.51 3.38 9.46
CA GLU A 167 19.15 4.70 9.49
C GLU A 167 20.68 4.61 9.54
N ARG A 168 21.21 3.57 10.19
CA ARG A 168 22.65 3.44 10.43
C ARG A 168 23.40 2.78 9.28
N TYR A 169 22.78 1.84 8.56
CA TYR A 169 23.51 0.92 7.68
C TYR A 169 23.00 0.84 6.24
N LEU A 170 21.86 1.46 5.94
CA LEU A 170 21.21 1.39 4.64
C LEU A 170 21.16 2.77 3.96
N SER A 171 21.08 2.76 2.64
CA SER A 171 20.97 3.96 1.81
C SER A 171 20.10 3.67 0.59
N GLU A 172 19.51 4.73 0.02
CA GLU A 172 18.65 4.62 -1.16
C GLU A 172 19.33 3.88 -2.34
N PRO A 173 20.60 4.16 -2.71
CA PRO A 173 21.23 3.43 -3.81
C PRO A 173 21.36 1.93 -3.57
N GLN A 174 21.57 1.50 -2.32
CA GLN A 174 21.65 0.07 -1.97
C GLN A 174 20.29 -0.63 -2.15
N VAL A 175 19.20 0.04 -1.76
CA VAL A 175 17.83 -0.45 -1.95
C VAL A 175 17.49 -0.49 -3.43
N ARG A 176 17.74 0.62 -4.14
CA ARG A 176 17.46 0.75 -5.58
C ARG A 176 18.17 -0.32 -6.41
N ALA A 177 19.42 -0.64 -6.09
CA ALA A 177 20.19 -1.67 -6.79
C ALA A 177 19.64 -3.10 -6.60
N ARG A 178 18.79 -3.32 -5.58
CA ARG A 178 18.18 -4.61 -5.26
C ARG A 178 16.72 -4.73 -5.70
N MET A 179 16.13 -3.65 -6.21
CA MET A 179 14.76 -3.71 -6.72
C MET A 179 14.65 -4.75 -7.82
N GLY A 180 13.56 -5.51 -7.80
CA GLY A 180 13.24 -6.47 -8.86
C GLY A 180 12.92 -5.75 -10.17
N SER A 181 12.94 -6.48 -11.28
CA SER A 181 12.32 -6.03 -12.53
C SER A 181 10.82 -5.84 -12.34
N LEU A 182 10.20 -4.97 -13.14
CA LEU A 182 8.73 -4.81 -13.17
C LEU A 182 8.05 -6.18 -13.32
N ALA A 183 7.23 -6.55 -12.35
CA ALA A 183 6.46 -7.78 -12.34
C ALA A 183 4.98 -7.45 -12.22
N ARG A 184 4.17 -7.96 -13.15
CA ARG A 184 2.72 -7.78 -13.15
C ARG A 184 2.08 -9.15 -13.20
N CYS A 185 1.22 -9.49 -12.23
CA CYS A 185 0.59 -10.81 -12.19
C CYS A 185 -0.53 -10.96 -13.23
N GLY A 186 -1.10 -9.84 -13.72
CA GLY A 186 -2.31 -9.85 -14.55
C GLY A 186 -3.54 -10.45 -13.82
N CYS A 187 -3.51 -10.38 -12.49
CA CYS A 187 -4.49 -10.96 -11.59
C CYS A 187 -5.28 -9.86 -10.87
N ALA A 188 -6.35 -10.22 -10.15
CA ALA A 188 -7.09 -9.27 -9.35
C ALA A 188 -6.21 -8.69 -8.22
N ILE A 189 -6.40 -7.42 -7.87
CA ILE A 189 -5.61 -6.73 -6.83
C ILE A 189 -5.58 -7.50 -5.51
N GLN A 190 -6.69 -8.12 -5.11
CA GLN A 190 -6.77 -8.97 -3.92
C GLN A 190 -5.74 -10.10 -3.96
N GLN A 191 -5.57 -10.75 -5.10
CA GLN A 191 -4.62 -11.85 -5.27
C GLN A 191 -3.17 -11.36 -5.25
N ALA A 192 -2.89 -10.19 -5.84
CA ALA A 192 -1.57 -9.56 -5.81
C ALA A 192 -1.17 -9.24 -4.36
N ILE A 193 -2.03 -8.53 -3.62
CA ILE A 193 -1.79 -8.16 -2.22
C ILE A 193 -1.64 -9.39 -1.32
N VAL A 194 -2.47 -10.43 -1.49
CA VAL A 194 -2.33 -11.68 -0.72
C VAL A 194 -0.98 -12.34 -0.98
N THR A 195 -0.51 -12.35 -2.23
CA THR A 195 0.78 -12.94 -2.59
C THR A 195 1.93 -12.14 -2.00
N TYR A 196 1.87 -10.81 -2.08
CA TYR A 196 2.83 -9.90 -1.47
C TYR A 196 2.96 -10.12 0.04
N LEU A 197 1.83 -10.12 0.76
CA LEU A 197 1.81 -10.27 2.21
C LEU A 197 2.21 -11.67 2.68
N LEU A 198 1.83 -12.74 1.97
CA LEU A 198 2.29 -14.09 2.28
C LEU A 198 3.81 -14.22 2.09
N ALA A 199 4.37 -13.61 1.05
CA ALA A 199 5.81 -13.58 0.83
C ALA A 199 6.54 -12.83 1.95
N THR A 200 5.95 -11.75 2.48
CA THR A 200 6.47 -11.03 3.65
C THR A 200 6.36 -11.82 4.95
N ASN A 201 5.21 -12.42 5.24
CA ASN A 201 5.00 -13.24 6.45
C ASN A 201 5.97 -14.43 6.50
N ALA A 202 6.30 -15.03 5.36
CA ALA A 202 7.32 -16.09 5.27
C ALA A 202 8.74 -15.63 5.71
N GLN A 203 8.99 -14.32 5.85
CA GLN A 203 10.25 -13.77 6.33
C GLN A 203 10.32 -13.55 7.84
N VAL A 204 9.23 -13.82 8.59
CA VAL A 204 9.21 -13.67 10.06
C VAL A 204 10.26 -14.55 10.73
N GLU A 205 10.24 -15.86 10.45
CA GLU A 205 11.23 -16.77 11.03
C GLU A 205 12.68 -16.47 10.58
N PRO A 206 12.97 -16.19 9.30
CA PRO A 206 14.27 -15.70 8.87
C PRO A 206 14.75 -14.46 9.63
N LEU A 207 13.88 -13.46 9.84
CA LEU A 207 14.21 -12.26 10.63
C LEU A 207 14.62 -12.64 12.06
N TYR A 208 13.83 -13.50 12.72
CA TYR A 208 14.13 -13.93 14.08
C TYR A 208 15.39 -14.81 14.18
N ALA A 209 15.69 -15.63 13.16
CA ALA A 209 16.93 -16.37 13.08
C ALA A 209 18.14 -15.44 13.00
N LEU A 210 18.07 -14.39 12.17
CA LEU A 210 19.10 -13.36 12.08
C LEU A 210 19.26 -12.57 13.38
N PHE A 211 18.16 -12.26 14.06
CA PHE A 211 18.20 -11.66 15.40
C PHE A 211 19.02 -12.51 16.38
N ARG A 212 18.75 -13.82 16.44
CA ARG A 212 19.47 -14.75 17.32
C ARG A 212 20.97 -14.81 17.02
N GLU A 213 21.35 -14.58 15.77
CA GLU A 213 22.74 -14.50 15.33
C GLU A 213 23.41 -13.14 15.61
N GLY A 214 22.67 -12.19 16.18
CA GLY A 214 23.15 -10.84 16.49
C GLY A 214 23.21 -9.92 15.28
N ALA A 215 22.54 -10.26 14.17
CA ALA A 215 22.64 -9.53 12.91
C ALA A 215 22.19 -8.07 12.98
N PHE A 216 21.39 -7.71 14.00
CA PHE A 216 20.83 -6.38 14.22
C PHE A 216 21.48 -5.60 15.39
N GLU A 217 22.46 -6.18 16.10
CA GLU A 217 23.21 -5.49 17.16
C GLU A 217 24.41 -4.71 16.61
N ALA A 218 24.94 -5.15 15.46
CA ALA A 218 26.00 -4.50 14.71
C ALA A 218 25.83 -4.77 13.21
N ARG A 219 26.60 -4.07 12.37
CA ARG A 219 26.60 -4.33 10.93
C ARG A 219 27.08 -5.74 10.62
N THR A 220 26.24 -6.51 9.95
CA THR A 220 26.60 -7.79 9.33
C THR A 220 26.12 -7.77 7.89
N ASP A 221 26.81 -8.49 7.00
CA ASP A 221 26.37 -8.56 5.60
C ASP A 221 24.98 -9.20 5.50
N ALA A 222 24.70 -10.24 6.31
CA ALA A 222 23.39 -10.88 6.38
C ALA A 222 22.27 -9.94 6.83
N GLY A 223 22.50 -9.13 7.87
CA GLY A 223 21.51 -8.17 8.35
C GLY A 223 21.24 -7.04 7.34
N VAL A 224 22.31 -6.49 6.74
CA VAL A 224 22.20 -5.48 5.67
C VAL A 224 21.47 -6.06 4.46
N ASP A 225 21.83 -7.27 4.03
CA ASP A 225 21.25 -7.93 2.88
C ASP A 225 19.76 -8.21 3.08
N PHE A 226 19.39 -8.67 4.27
CA PHE A 226 18.00 -8.94 4.62
C PHE A 226 17.17 -7.66 4.63
N VAL A 227 17.60 -6.63 5.35
CA VAL A 227 16.87 -5.36 5.44
C VAL A 227 16.79 -4.67 4.08
N ALA A 228 17.90 -4.59 3.34
CA ALA A 228 17.90 -4.04 1.99
C ALA A 228 16.98 -4.82 1.04
N GLY A 229 16.93 -6.15 1.20
CA GLY A 229 16.01 -7.02 0.46
C GLY A 229 14.54 -6.74 0.74
N ARG A 230 14.16 -6.55 2.02
CA ARG A 230 12.78 -6.19 2.41
C ARG A 230 12.38 -4.81 1.89
N LEU A 231 13.24 -3.81 2.05
CA LEU A 231 13.01 -2.46 1.51
C LEU A 231 12.87 -2.49 -0.03
N ALA A 232 13.74 -3.24 -0.72
CA ALA A 232 13.69 -3.36 -2.16
C ALA A 232 12.44 -4.11 -2.64
N PHE A 233 11.96 -5.10 -1.87
CA PHE A 233 10.73 -5.82 -2.13
C PHE A 233 9.51 -4.89 -2.06
N GLY A 234 9.38 -4.09 -0.99
CA GLY A 234 8.30 -3.09 -0.87
C GLY A 234 8.37 -1.99 -1.91
N ALA A 235 9.57 -1.47 -2.22
CA ALA A 235 9.74 -0.46 -3.27
C ALA A 235 9.41 -1.00 -4.67
N SER A 236 9.70 -2.29 -4.93
CA SER A 236 9.35 -2.94 -6.19
C SER A 236 7.84 -3.13 -6.29
N GLU A 237 7.20 -3.61 -5.21
CA GLU A 237 5.75 -3.77 -5.15
C GLU A 237 5.02 -2.44 -5.38
N LEU A 238 5.43 -1.35 -4.70
CA LEU A 238 4.83 -0.03 -4.90
C LEU A 238 4.91 0.43 -6.36
N ARG A 239 6.09 0.29 -7.00
CA ARG A 239 6.27 0.62 -8.41
C ARG A 239 5.31 -0.20 -9.27
N ASP A 240 5.26 -1.50 -9.03
CA ASP A 240 4.52 -2.45 -9.87
C ASP A 240 3.00 -2.19 -9.74
N LEU A 241 2.51 -1.94 -8.53
CA LEU A 241 1.12 -1.57 -8.28
C LEU A 241 0.74 -0.20 -8.88
N ILE A 242 1.63 0.80 -8.88
CA ILE A 242 1.38 2.08 -9.57
C ILE A 242 1.25 1.85 -11.08
N VAL A 243 2.10 1.00 -11.66
CA VAL A 243 2.01 0.64 -13.09
C VAL A 243 0.71 -0.10 -13.38
N ASP A 244 0.32 -1.07 -12.56
CA ASP A 244 -0.97 -1.77 -12.69
C ASP A 244 -2.14 -0.79 -12.60
N ALA A 245 -2.13 0.13 -11.64
CA ALA A 245 -3.16 1.15 -11.47
C ALA A 245 -3.27 2.07 -12.70
N TRP A 246 -2.14 2.50 -13.27
CA TRP A 246 -2.12 3.31 -14.50
C TRP A 246 -2.75 2.59 -15.69
N GLU A 247 -2.45 1.30 -15.84
CA GLU A 247 -2.88 0.50 -16.97
C GLU A 247 -4.37 0.13 -16.85
N GLU A 248 -4.79 -0.31 -15.66
CA GLU A 248 -6.19 -0.59 -15.38
C GLU A 248 -7.08 0.66 -15.39
N SER A 249 -6.50 1.85 -15.22
CA SER A 249 -7.25 3.11 -15.28
C SER A 249 -7.91 3.34 -16.64
N GLU A 250 -7.40 2.73 -17.72
CA GLU A 250 -8.01 2.79 -19.07
C GLU A 250 -9.37 2.11 -19.13
N ASP A 251 -9.55 1.04 -18.36
CA ASP A 251 -10.78 0.26 -18.35
C ASP A 251 -11.83 0.80 -17.36
N GLN A 252 -11.50 1.88 -16.65
CA GLN A 252 -12.41 2.53 -15.71
C GLN A 252 -13.48 3.37 -16.41
N SER A 253 -14.51 3.70 -15.63
CA SER A 253 -15.48 4.74 -15.97
C SER A 253 -15.42 5.89 -14.96
N VAL A 254 -15.71 7.12 -15.38
CA VAL A 254 -15.71 8.31 -14.52
C VAL A 254 -17.00 9.11 -14.66
N GLY A 255 -17.28 9.96 -13.66
CA GLY A 255 -18.45 10.85 -13.65
C GLY A 255 -19.78 10.14 -13.45
N TYR A 256 -20.86 10.92 -13.42
CA TYR A 256 -22.23 10.42 -13.36
C TYR A 256 -23.12 11.16 -14.39
N PRO A 257 -23.77 10.45 -15.34
CA PRO A 257 -23.67 9.01 -15.59
C PRO A 257 -22.27 8.59 -16.05
N PRO A 258 -21.86 7.32 -15.79
CA PRO A 258 -20.49 6.87 -16.03
C PRO A 258 -20.09 6.94 -17.51
N LYS A 259 -18.88 7.43 -17.78
CA LYS A 259 -18.22 7.45 -19.09
C LYS A 259 -16.97 6.60 -19.05
N ARG A 260 -16.84 5.62 -19.95
CA ARG A 260 -15.62 4.81 -20.07
C ARG A 260 -14.47 5.69 -20.54
N VAL A 261 -13.30 5.50 -19.93
CA VAL A 261 -12.08 6.25 -20.29
C VAL A 261 -11.72 6.01 -21.75
N ARG A 262 -11.77 4.77 -22.25
CA ARG A 262 -11.53 4.46 -23.67
C ARG A 262 -12.47 5.19 -24.65
N ASP A 263 -13.74 5.36 -24.28
CA ASP A 263 -14.70 6.08 -25.13
C ASP A 263 -14.38 7.59 -25.17
N VAL A 264 -13.86 8.14 -24.07
CA VAL A 264 -13.36 9.50 -24.03
C VAL A 264 -12.09 9.66 -24.86
N GLU A 265 -11.10 8.80 -24.65
CA GLU A 265 -9.80 8.87 -25.34
C GLU A 265 -9.93 8.67 -26.86
N SER A 266 -10.90 7.85 -27.30
CA SER A 266 -11.23 7.68 -28.73
C SER A 266 -12.07 8.81 -29.33
N GLY A 267 -12.55 9.76 -28.51
CA GLY A 267 -13.39 10.88 -28.95
C GLY A 267 -14.86 10.53 -29.17
N ALA A 268 -15.31 9.34 -28.75
CA ALA A 268 -16.70 8.92 -28.85
C ALA A 268 -17.63 9.64 -27.86
N VAL A 269 -17.07 10.27 -26.81
CA VAL A 269 -17.82 11.04 -25.81
C VAL A 269 -17.62 12.54 -26.02
N PRO A 270 -18.70 13.34 -26.18
CA PRO A 270 -18.60 14.79 -26.15
C PRO A 270 -18.12 15.29 -24.78
N LEU A 271 -16.98 15.98 -24.75
CA LEU A 271 -16.37 16.48 -23.52
C LEU A 271 -16.87 17.88 -23.20
N THR A 272 -17.83 17.93 -22.28
CA THR A 272 -18.33 19.15 -21.67
C THR A 272 -17.99 19.16 -20.18
N ARG A 273 -18.02 20.33 -19.53
CA ARG A 273 -17.73 20.44 -18.09
C ARG A 273 -18.59 19.54 -17.19
N ALA A 274 -19.78 19.16 -17.65
CA ALA A 274 -20.68 18.25 -16.95
C ALA A 274 -20.09 16.83 -16.76
N VAL A 275 -19.16 16.38 -17.62
CA VAL A 275 -18.61 15.02 -17.58
C VAL A 275 -17.90 14.73 -16.24
N LEU A 276 -17.22 15.72 -15.66
CA LEU A 276 -16.49 15.58 -14.40
C LEU A 276 -17.04 16.47 -13.28
N HIS A 277 -18.25 17.04 -13.45
CA HIS A 277 -18.76 18.11 -12.59
C HIS A 277 -17.76 19.27 -12.43
N ALA A 278 -17.07 19.61 -13.52
CA ALA A 278 -16.03 20.64 -13.56
C ALA A 278 -16.64 22.05 -13.76
N GLU A 279 -17.66 22.40 -12.98
CA GLU A 279 -18.33 23.70 -13.07
C GLU A 279 -17.45 24.88 -12.60
#